data_AF-A0A543DM00-F1
#
_entry.id   AF-A0A543DM00-F1
#
_cell.length_a   1.000
_cell.length_b   1.000
_cell.length_c   1.000
_cell.angle_alpha   90.00
_cell.angle_beta   90.00
_cell.angle_gamma   90.00
#
_symmetry.space_group_name_H-M   'P 1'
#
loop_
_entity.id
_entity.type
_entity.pdbx_description
1 polymer ?
#
loop_
_entity_poly.entity_id
_entity_poly.type
_entity_poly.pdbx_seq_one_letter_code
_entity_poly.pdbx_strand_id
1 'polypeptide(L)'
;MARTVQDLVAEARGRIEEIAPDQLAVDEHSTVIDVREPEEYAQGHLPGAINLPRGVLEFQIHAHPAMACTTSEALAAPDRDVVLYCLTGGRSALAADSLQALGFSHVRSLAGGLTAWRNGGLPLTTEPA
;
A
#
# COMPACT_ATOMS: atom_id res chain seq x y z
N MET A 1 25.15 -6.99 14.38
CA MET A 1 24.19 -7.61 15.32
C MET A 1 23.02 -8.17 14.51
N ALA A 2 22.42 -9.27 14.92
CA ALA A 2 21.21 -9.79 14.28
C ALA A 2 20.04 -8.80 14.47
N ARG A 3 19.11 -8.77 13.52
CA ARG A 3 17.94 -7.88 13.51
C ARG A 3 16.67 -8.70 13.56
N THR A 4 15.63 -8.14 14.18
CA THR A 4 14.28 -8.69 14.21
C THR A 4 13.43 -8.11 13.07
N VAL A 5 12.28 -8.73 12.83
CA VAL A 5 11.29 -8.18 11.88
C VAL A 5 10.78 -6.82 12.36
N GLN A 6 10.63 -6.65 13.67
CA GLN A 6 10.20 -5.40 14.30
C GLN A 6 11.20 -4.27 14.03
N ASP A 7 12.50 -4.57 14.08
CA ASP A 7 13.55 -3.59 13.74
C ASP A 7 13.42 -3.14 12.28
N LEU A 8 13.22 -4.08 11.35
CA LEU A 8 13.06 -3.76 9.93
C LEU A 8 11.81 -2.90 9.67
N VAL A 9 10.68 -3.22 10.32
CA VAL A 9 9.44 -2.45 10.18
C VAL A 9 9.59 -1.05 10.78
N ALA A 10 10.22 -0.92 11.94
CA ALA A 10 10.46 0.36 12.59
C ALA A 10 11.35 1.27 11.73
N GLU A 11 12.38 0.70 11.11
CA GLU A 11 13.27 1.44 10.22
C GLU A 11 12.59 1.86 8.92
N ALA A 12 11.77 0.97 8.32
CA ALA A 12 10.98 1.32 7.14
C ALA A 12 10.04 2.49 7.45
N ARG A 13 9.33 2.44 8.60
CA ARG A 13 8.50 3.56 9.07
C ARG A 13 9.26 4.87 9.26
N GLY A 14 10.55 4.81 9.57
CA GLY A 14 11.40 6.00 9.66
C GLY A 14 11.78 6.61 8.30
N ARG A 15 11.52 5.91 7.19
CA ARG A 15 11.83 6.36 5.81
C ARG A 15 10.59 6.64 4.98
N ILE A 16 9.46 6.05 5.33
CA ILE A 16 8.19 6.22 4.62
C ILE A 16 7.27 7.22 5.31
N GLU A 17 6.26 7.68 4.58
CA GLU A 17 5.14 8.42 5.14
C GLU A 17 4.00 7.46 5.49
N GLU A 18 3.34 7.69 6.64
CA GLU A 18 2.10 7.00 7.01
C GLU A 18 0.91 7.95 6.91
N ILE A 19 -0.23 7.45 6.42
CA ILE A 19 -1.50 8.18 6.35
C ILE A 19 -2.53 7.56 7.30
N ALA A 20 -3.27 8.41 8.02
CA ALA A 20 -4.33 7.93 8.89
C ALA A 20 -5.58 7.52 8.07
N PRO A 21 -6.37 6.53 8.54
CA PRO A 21 -7.55 6.06 7.80
C PRO A 21 -8.58 7.13 7.44
N ASP A 22 -8.81 8.10 8.33
CA ASP A 22 -9.73 9.22 8.15
C ASP A 22 -9.21 10.30 7.19
N GLN A 23 -7.92 10.27 6.86
CA GLN A 23 -7.28 11.19 5.93
C GLN A 23 -7.17 10.62 4.50
N LEU A 24 -7.40 9.32 4.32
CA LEU A 24 -7.37 8.69 3.02
C LEU A 24 -8.65 8.99 2.25
N ALA A 25 -8.57 9.89 1.27
CA ALA A 25 -9.57 10.03 0.23
C ALA A 25 -9.29 8.96 -0.86
N VAL A 26 -10.23 8.04 -1.05
CA VAL A 26 -10.17 7.12 -2.19
C VAL A 26 -10.83 7.83 -3.38
N ASP A 27 -9.99 8.41 -4.23
CA ASP A 27 -10.38 9.14 -5.45
C ASP A 27 -9.59 8.66 -6.67
N GLU A 28 -9.84 9.27 -7.83
CA GLU A 28 -9.22 8.89 -9.11
C GLU A 28 -7.70 9.19 -9.18
N HIS A 29 -7.16 9.95 -8.23
CA HIS A 29 -5.75 10.32 -8.17
C HIS A 29 -4.93 9.42 -7.23
N SER A 30 -5.61 8.59 -6.45
CA SER A 30 -4.99 7.69 -5.47
C SER A 30 -5.13 6.23 -5.88
N THR A 31 -4.01 5.51 -5.99
CA THR A 31 -4.02 4.04 -6.14
C THR A 31 -3.85 3.37 -4.78
N VAL A 32 -4.89 2.68 -4.33
CA VAL A 32 -4.87 1.92 -3.07
C VAL A 32 -4.50 0.47 -3.34
N ILE A 33 -3.45 -0.03 -2.69
CA ILE A 33 -2.92 -1.38 -2.88
C ILE A 33 -3.04 -2.17 -1.59
N ASP A 34 -3.80 -3.26 -1.64
CA ASP A 34 -3.82 -4.27 -0.59
C ASP A 34 -2.69 -5.27 -0.81
N VAL A 35 -1.69 -5.27 0.08
CA VAL A 35 -0.54 -6.20 0.01
C VAL A 35 -0.75 -7.49 0.80
N ARG A 36 -1.97 -7.76 1.26
CA ARG A 36 -2.35 -9.05 1.87
C ARG A 36 -2.49 -10.14 0.82
N GLU A 37 -2.61 -11.37 1.31
CA GLU A 37 -2.89 -12.52 0.44
C GLU A 37 -4.30 -12.43 -0.19
N PRO A 38 -4.52 -13.01 -1.38
CA PRO A 38 -5.81 -12.92 -2.09
C PRO A 38 -7.00 -13.40 -1.25
N GLU A 39 -6.82 -14.41 -0.41
CA GLU A 39 -7.87 -14.92 0.47
C GLU A 39 -8.24 -13.93 1.58
N GLU A 40 -7.28 -13.14 2.08
CA GLU A 40 -7.55 -12.07 3.06
C GLU A 40 -8.29 -10.90 2.40
N TYR A 41 -7.94 -10.58 1.16
CA TYR A 41 -8.59 -9.54 0.36
C TYR A 41 -10.04 -9.91 0.04
N ALA A 42 -10.30 -11.15 -0.38
CA ALA A 42 -11.63 -11.64 -0.71
C ALA A 42 -12.61 -11.63 0.49
N GLN A 43 -12.09 -11.67 1.72
CA GLN A 43 -12.91 -11.57 2.95
C GLN A 43 -13.37 -10.14 3.28
N GLY A 44 -12.84 -9.13 2.58
CA GLY A 44 -13.17 -7.74 2.79
C GLY A 44 -11.95 -6.84 2.68
N HIS A 45 -12.10 -5.76 1.92
CA HIS A 45 -11.02 -4.84 1.59
C HIS A 45 -11.55 -3.40 1.41
N LEU A 46 -10.65 -2.43 1.32
CA LEU A 46 -11.00 -1.04 1.05
C LEU A 46 -11.64 -0.91 -0.35
N PRO A 47 -12.75 -0.17 -0.50
CA PRO A 47 -13.35 0.09 -1.81
C PRO A 47 -12.33 0.62 -2.82
N GLY A 48 -12.33 0.09 -4.05
CA GLY A 48 -11.40 0.49 -5.12
C GLY A 48 -9.96 0.02 -4.93
N ALA A 49 -9.64 -0.73 -3.88
CA ALA A 49 -8.29 -1.25 -3.69
C ALA A 49 -8.00 -2.43 -4.63
N ILE A 50 -6.83 -2.40 -5.28
CA ILE A 50 -6.29 -3.53 -6.02
C ILE A 50 -5.55 -4.48 -5.06
N ASN A 51 -5.59 -5.79 -5.31
CA ASN A 51 -4.80 -6.74 -4.55
C ASN A 51 -3.47 -7.02 -5.26
N LEU A 52 -2.36 -6.71 -4.59
CA LEU A 52 -1.01 -7.04 -5.07
C LEU A 52 -0.17 -7.55 -3.90
N PRO A 53 -0.15 -8.87 -3.65
CA PRO A 53 0.46 -9.44 -2.46
C PRO A 53 1.94 -9.05 -2.29
N ARG A 54 2.36 -8.86 -1.03
CA ARG A 54 3.72 -8.40 -0.69
C ARG A 54 4.83 -9.22 -1.38
N GLY A 55 4.65 -10.54 -1.49
CA GLY A 55 5.68 -11.44 -2.03
C GLY A 55 5.96 -11.28 -3.52
N VAL A 56 5.07 -10.64 -4.27
CA VAL A 56 5.21 -10.44 -5.73
C VAL A 56 5.24 -8.97 -6.14
N LEU A 57 5.12 -8.05 -5.17
CA LEU A 57 4.92 -6.62 -5.39
C LEU A 57 5.98 -6.02 -6.33
N GLU A 58 7.26 -6.16 -6.00
CA GLU A 58 8.37 -5.56 -6.75
C GLU A 58 8.46 -6.09 -8.19
N PHE A 59 8.01 -7.32 -8.41
CA PHE A 59 8.08 -8.00 -9.70
C PHE A 59 6.88 -7.71 -10.60
N GLN A 60 5.73 -7.35 -10.01
CA GLN A 60 4.47 -7.19 -10.74
C GLN A 60 3.98 -5.74 -10.81
N ILE A 61 4.47 -4.85 -9.94
CA ILE A 61 3.96 -3.47 -9.84
C ILE A 61 3.99 -2.72 -11.17
N HIS A 62 5.09 -2.81 -11.94
CA HIS A 62 5.22 -2.12 -13.23
C HIS A 62 4.37 -2.73 -14.36
N ALA A 63 3.95 -3.99 -14.21
CA ALA A 63 3.13 -4.70 -15.19
C ALA A 63 1.63 -4.57 -14.90
N HIS A 64 1.26 -4.16 -13.69
CA HIS A 64 -0.14 -4.07 -13.29
C HIS A 64 -0.84 -2.92 -14.04
N PRO A 65 -2.02 -3.11 -14.65
CA PRO A 65 -2.68 -2.07 -15.45
C PRO A 65 -2.93 -0.77 -14.69
N ALA A 66 -3.30 -0.87 -13.41
CA ALA A 66 -3.47 0.28 -12.53
C ALA A 66 -2.16 0.97 -12.12
N MET A 67 -1.00 0.50 -12.57
CA MET A 67 0.33 1.04 -12.25
C MET A 67 1.24 1.07 -13.48
N ALA A 68 0.70 0.78 -14.67
CA ALA A 68 1.43 0.64 -15.91
C ALA A 68 1.88 2.02 -16.44
N CYS A 69 2.91 2.55 -15.80
CA CYS A 69 3.68 3.69 -16.24
C CYS A 69 4.99 3.13 -16.83
N THR A 70 5.10 3.13 -18.16
CA THR A 70 6.21 2.51 -18.90
C THR A 70 7.51 3.32 -18.89
N THR A 71 7.52 4.49 -18.26
CA THR A 71 8.69 5.38 -18.17
C THR A 71 8.96 5.81 -16.72
N SER A 72 10.24 5.96 -16.37
CA SER A 72 10.70 6.45 -15.06
C SER A 72 10.06 7.79 -14.67
N GLU A 73 9.83 8.68 -15.66
CA GLU A 73 9.19 9.99 -15.45
C GLU A 73 7.73 9.89 -15.01
N ALA A 74 7.01 8.86 -15.42
CA ALA A 74 5.60 8.66 -15.04
C ALA A 74 5.45 8.04 -13.63
N LEU A 75 6.48 7.35 -13.12
CA LEU A 75 6.54 6.88 -11.73
C LEU A 75 6.87 8.01 -10.72
N ALA A 76 7.54 9.05 -11.22
CA ALA A 76 7.82 10.29 -10.52
C ALA A 76 6.73 11.37 -10.75
N ALA A 77 5.63 11.03 -11.43
CA ALA A 77 4.54 11.96 -11.66
C ALA A 77 3.95 12.40 -10.29
N PRO A 78 3.94 13.71 -10.00
CA PRO A 78 3.57 14.23 -8.68
C PRO A 78 2.09 14.01 -8.33
N ASP A 79 1.26 13.66 -9.31
CA ASP A 79 -0.19 13.59 -9.17
C ASP A 79 -0.71 12.15 -8.90
N ARG A 80 0.18 11.16 -8.70
CA ARG A 80 -0.22 9.78 -8.45
C ARG A 80 0.20 9.30 -7.07
N ASP A 81 -0.72 9.42 -6.12
CA ASP A 81 -0.53 8.93 -4.76
C ASP A 81 -0.72 7.40 -4.70
N VAL A 82 0.28 6.67 -4.18
CA VAL A 82 0.20 5.22 -3.95
C VAL A 82 0.07 4.97 -2.45
N VAL A 83 -1.02 4.33 -2.05
CA VAL A 83 -1.28 4.01 -0.65
C VAL A 83 -1.34 2.51 -0.46
N LEU A 84 -0.41 1.95 0.30
CA LEU A 84 -0.36 0.52 0.60
C LEU A 84 -0.94 0.24 1.97
N TYR A 85 -1.67 -0.85 2.10
CA TYR A 85 -2.12 -1.32 3.40
C TYR A 85 -2.05 -2.84 3.50
N CYS A 86 -1.99 -3.31 4.74
CA CYS A 86 -2.22 -4.71 5.06
C CYS A 86 -3.14 -4.81 6.28
N LEU A 87 -3.12 -5.94 7.00
CA LEU A 87 -4.00 -6.11 8.17
C LEU A 87 -3.71 -5.09 9.29
N THR A 88 -2.43 -4.86 9.62
CA THR A 88 -2.00 -4.06 10.79
C THR A 88 -0.93 -3.00 10.48
N GLY A 89 -0.52 -2.85 9.22
CA GLY A 89 0.45 -1.85 8.76
C GLY A 89 1.90 -2.32 8.63
N GLY A 90 2.28 -3.49 9.19
CA GLY A 90 3.68 -3.96 9.12
C GLY A 90 4.14 -4.33 7.71
N ARG A 91 3.36 -5.16 7.00
CA ARG A 91 3.68 -5.54 5.61
C ARG A 91 3.68 -4.34 4.67
N SER A 92 2.76 -3.39 4.84
CA SER A 92 2.64 -2.22 3.99
C SER A 92 3.75 -1.20 4.22
N ALA A 93 4.25 -1.06 5.47
CA ALA A 93 5.42 -0.22 5.72
C ALA A 93 6.66 -0.71 4.97
N LEU A 94 6.93 -2.02 5.02
CA LEU A 94 8.02 -2.64 4.24
C LEU A 94 7.79 -2.52 2.73
N ALA A 95 6.53 -2.68 2.29
CA ALA A 95 6.15 -2.56 0.90
C ALA A 95 6.37 -1.13 0.35
N ALA A 96 5.97 -0.12 1.12
CA ALA A 96 6.16 1.28 0.78
C ALA A 96 7.64 1.64 0.64
N ASP A 97 8.48 1.19 1.58
CA ASP A 97 9.93 1.39 1.55
C ASP A 97 10.56 0.73 0.29
N SER A 98 10.09 -0.47 -0.07
CA SER A 98 10.51 -1.12 -1.32
C SER A 98 10.07 -0.38 -2.57
N LEU A 99 8.85 0.17 -2.62
CA LEU A 99 8.41 0.97 -3.77
C LEU A 99 9.17 2.30 -3.88
N GLN A 100 9.46 2.97 -2.76
CA GLN A 100 10.33 4.15 -2.79
C GLN A 100 11.71 3.82 -3.36
N ALA A 101 12.29 2.67 -3.00
CA ALA A 101 13.55 2.21 -3.57
C ALA A 101 13.48 1.90 -5.09
N LEU A 102 12.28 1.61 -5.61
CA LEU A 102 12.02 1.44 -7.04
C LEU A 102 11.75 2.78 -7.77
N GLY A 103 11.75 3.91 -7.07
CA GLY A 103 11.61 5.25 -7.64
C GLY A 103 10.20 5.85 -7.57
N PHE A 104 9.25 5.18 -6.91
CA PHE A 104 7.93 5.77 -6.66
C PHE A 104 8.07 6.92 -5.65
N SER A 105 7.66 8.13 -6.06
CA SER A 105 7.92 9.34 -5.26
C SER A 105 6.84 9.62 -4.21
N HIS A 106 5.59 9.22 -4.47
CA HIS A 106 4.43 9.49 -3.62
C HIS A 106 3.85 8.19 -3.06
N VAL A 107 4.60 7.57 -2.14
CA VAL A 107 4.21 6.28 -1.53
C VAL A 107 3.96 6.44 -0.04
N ARG A 108 2.77 6.03 0.40
CA ARG A 108 2.35 6.07 1.80
C ARG A 108 1.88 4.69 2.27
N SER A 109 2.07 4.39 3.55
CA SER A 109 1.45 3.24 4.20
C SER A 109 0.23 3.67 5.03
N LEU A 110 -0.86 2.93 4.96
CA LEU A 110 -2.02 3.16 5.82
C LEU A 110 -1.68 2.79 7.27
N ALA A 111 -1.68 3.78 8.16
CA ALA A 111 -1.39 3.61 9.58
C ALA A 111 -2.39 2.63 10.22
N GLY A 112 -1.87 1.58 10.87
CA GLY A 112 -2.68 0.54 11.52
C GLY A 112 -3.46 -0.39 10.57
N GLY A 113 -3.33 -0.21 9.25
CA GLY A 113 -3.89 -1.07 8.22
C GLY A 113 -5.43 -1.19 8.26
N LEU A 114 -5.93 -2.31 7.72
CA LEU A 114 -7.36 -2.63 7.67
C LEU A 114 -8.01 -2.64 9.07
N THR A 115 -7.26 -3.02 10.11
CA THR A 115 -7.76 -3.02 11.49
C THR A 115 -8.15 -1.62 11.93
N ALA A 116 -7.27 -0.63 11.71
CA ALA A 116 -7.57 0.76 12.06
C ALA A 116 -8.70 1.32 11.20
N TRP A 117 -8.74 1.00 9.90
CA TRP A 117 -9.83 1.35 9.00
C TRP A 117 -11.20 0.85 9.53
N ARG A 118 -11.27 -0.43 9.90
CA ARG A 118 -12.48 -1.04 10.48
C ARG A 118 -12.90 -0.40 11.79
N ASN A 119 -11.94 -0.12 12.67
CA ASN A 119 -12.21 0.53 13.95
C ASN A 119 -12.72 1.98 13.78
N GLY A 120 -12.32 2.65 12.69
CA GLY A 120 -12.85 3.95 12.29
C GLY A 120 -14.27 3.91 11.73
N GLY A 121 -14.88 2.71 11.57
CA GLY A 121 -16.21 2.56 10.99
C GLY A 121 -16.27 2.86 9.49
N LEU A 122 -15.13 2.81 8.80
CA LEU A 122 -15.03 3.11 7.38
C LEU A 122 -15.50 1.92 6.52
N PRO A 123 -16.02 2.16 5.31
CA PRO A 123 -16.67 1.13 4.49
C PRO A 123 -15.68 0.06 4.02
N LEU A 124 -16.18 -1.17 3.92
CA LEU A 124 -15.49 -2.29 3.28
C LEU A 124 -16.33 -2.85 2.13
N THR A 125 -15.66 -3.45 1.16
CA THR A 125 -16.29 -4.18 0.06
C THR A 125 -15.65 -5.56 -0.12
N THR A 126 -16.35 -6.43 -0.83
CA THR A 126 -15.84 -7.70 -1.38
C THR A 126 -15.80 -7.69 -2.91
N GLU A 127 -16.32 -6.62 -3.53
CA GLU A 127 -16.30 -6.43 -4.98
C GLU A 127 -14.89 -6.09 -5.46
N PRO A 128 -14.37 -6.75 -6.52
CA PRO A 128 -13.06 -6.43 -7.06
C PRO A 128 -13.00 -5.01 -7.63
N ALA A 129 -11.81 -4.41 -7.61
CA ALA A 129 -11.51 -3.10 -8.21
C ALA A 129 -11.43 -3.13 -9.73
#